data_AF-A0A7D3XZH8-F1
#
_entry.id   AF-A0A7D3XZH8-F1
#
_cell.length_a   1.000
_cell.length_b   1.000
_cell.length_c   1.000
_cell.angle_alpha   90.00
_cell.angle_beta   90.00
_cell.angle_gamma   90.00
#
_symmetry.space_group_name_H-M   'P 1'
#
loop_
_entity.id
_entity.type
_entity.pdbx_description
1 polymer ?
#
loop_
_entity_poly.entity_id
_entity_poly.type
_entity_poly.pdbx_seq_one_letter_code
_entity_poly.pdbx_strand_id
1 'polypeptide(L)'
;MSLALALTFASVSSANAASGSVDLTDVAPLKSDAVTPFSENVGGGTWDYGTRLVNFGTQKEVYSNYYHATKNHGSTAQIGTKSNSSCVRPKSTSYASARGGLFDSTRAFWNTSCKP
;
A
#
# COMPACT_ATOMS: atom_id res chain seq x y z
N MET A 1 5.32 46.58 -8.75
CA MET A 1 4.01 45.95 -8.47
C MET A 1 4.17 44.47 -8.77
N SER A 2 4.59 43.68 -7.79
CA SER A 2 4.84 42.24 -8.00
C SER A 2 3.57 41.46 -7.68
N LEU A 3 3.03 40.82 -8.71
CA LEU A 3 1.86 39.96 -8.62
C LEU A 3 2.32 38.58 -8.14
N ALA A 4 2.06 38.23 -6.89
CA ALA A 4 2.30 36.89 -6.38
C ALA A 4 1.13 35.98 -6.81
N LEU A 5 1.39 35.04 -7.71
CA LEU A 5 0.45 33.98 -8.08
C LEU A 5 0.49 32.92 -6.98
N ALA A 6 -0.51 32.91 -6.10
CA ALA A 6 -0.67 31.87 -5.09
C ALA A 6 -1.14 30.57 -5.77
N LEU A 7 -0.25 29.57 -5.87
CA LEU A 7 -0.63 28.20 -6.21
C LEU A 7 -1.32 27.57 -5.00
N THR A 8 -2.64 27.52 -5.02
CA THR A 8 -3.41 26.71 -4.06
C THR A 8 -3.30 25.24 -4.44
N PHE A 9 -2.51 24.47 -3.68
CA PHE A 9 -2.55 23.01 -3.76
C PHE A 9 -3.80 22.52 -3.01
N ALA A 10 -4.87 22.23 -3.74
CA ALA A 10 -6.00 21.50 -3.16
C ALA A 10 -5.52 20.08 -2.83
N SER A 11 -5.39 19.75 -1.56
CA SER A 11 -5.25 18.36 -1.12
C SER A 11 -6.55 17.63 -1.46
N VAL A 12 -6.62 16.99 -2.62
CA VAL A 12 -7.69 16.03 -2.92
C VAL A 12 -7.65 14.99 -1.79
N SER A 13 -8.70 14.99 -0.98
CA SER A 13 -8.89 14.05 0.10
C SER A 13 -8.78 12.63 -0.46
N SER A 14 -7.76 11.88 -0.05
CA SER A 14 -7.53 10.47 -0.39
C SER A 14 -8.73 9.56 -0.06
N ALA A 15 -9.69 10.05 0.72
CA ALA A 15 -10.96 9.40 1.03
C ALA A 15 -11.81 9.03 -0.21
N ASN A 16 -11.69 9.73 -1.34
CA ASN A 16 -12.51 9.48 -2.54
C ASN A 16 -11.74 8.88 -3.72
N ALA A 17 -10.43 8.59 -3.59
CA ALA A 17 -9.66 7.99 -4.67
C ALA A 17 -10.15 6.56 -4.97
N ALA A 18 -10.08 6.14 -6.24
CA ALA A 18 -10.46 4.78 -6.66
C ALA A 18 -9.33 3.76 -6.50
N SER A 19 -8.10 4.24 -6.36
CA SER A 19 -6.91 3.45 -6.10
C SER A 19 -5.81 4.34 -5.54
N GLY A 20 -4.79 3.71 -4.99
CA GLY A 20 -3.60 4.38 -4.51
C GLY A 20 -2.44 3.41 -4.34
N SER A 21 -1.25 3.97 -4.15
CA SER A 21 -0.03 3.20 -3.95
C SER A 21 1.00 3.99 -3.17
N VAL A 22 1.90 3.28 -2.52
CA VAL A 22 3.03 3.85 -1.78
C VAL A 22 4.31 3.10 -2.13
N ASP A 23 5.37 3.85 -2.41
CA ASP A 23 6.70 3.29 -2.56
C ASP A 23 7.32 3.09 -1.18
N LEU A 24 7.73 1.86 -0.89
CA LEU A 24 8.30 1.42 0.38
C LEU A 24 9.78 1.05 0.23
N THR A 25 10.40 1.32 -0.93
CA THR A 25 11.76 0.88 -1.25
C THR A 25 12.78 1.33 -0.21
N ASP A 26 12.65 2.57 0.27
CA ASP A 26 13.59 3.19 1.22
C ASP A 26 13.22 2.97 2.69
N VAL A 27 12.21 2.14 2.98
CA VAL A 27 11.89 1.76 4.36
C VAL A 27 12.97 0.80 4.84
N ALA A 28 13.91 1.33 5.63
CA ALA A 28 15.11 0.64 6.04
C ALA A 28 14.80 -0.73 6.69
N PRO A 29 15.26 -1.86 6.12
CA PRO A 29 15.03 -3.18 6.68
C PRO A 29 15.93 -3.49 7.89
N LEU A 30 16.72 -2.54 8.39
CA LEU A 30 17.90 -2.80 9.25
C LEU A 30 17.72 -2.50 10.75
N LYS A 31 16.49 -2.48 11.27
CA LYS A 31 16.26 -2.53 12.72
C LYS A 31 15.31 -3.67 13.05
N SER A 32 15.59 -4.39 14.13
CA SER A 32 14.72 -5.45 14.67
C SER A 32 13.27 -4.98 14.93
N ASP A 33 13.07 -3.67 15.04
CA ASP A 33 11.78 -3.00 15.25
C ASP A 33 11.22 -2.33 13.98
N ALA A 34 11.83 -2.52 12.81
CA ALA A 34 11.39 -1.94 11.53
C ALA A 34 10.20 -2.71 10.91
N VAL A 35 9.27 -3.15 11.75
CA VAL A 35 7.91 -3.45 11.29
C VAL A 35 7.20 -2.10 11.24
N THR A 36 7.02 -1.53 10.04
CA THR A 36 6.17 -0.36 9.86
C THR A 36 4.84 -0.79 9.25
N PRO A 37 3.87 -1.30 10.05
CA PRO A 37 2.49 -1.32 9.61
C PRO A 37 2.01 0.12 9.57
N PHE A 38 1.74 0.61 8.37
CA PHE A 38 0.97 1.82 8.17
C PHE A 38 -0.50 1.42 8.04
N SER A 39 -1.37 2.19 8.66
CA SER A 39 -2.82 2.02 8.57
C SER A 39 -3.44 3.38 8.30
N GLU A 40 -4.23 3.50 7.23
CA GLU A 40 -4.90 4.73 6.87
C GLU A 40 -6.26 4.49 6.20
N ASN A 41 -7.13 5.49 6.27
CA ASN A 41 -8.44 5.46 5.63
C ASN A 41 -8.36 6.11 4.24
N VAL A 42 -8.55 5.32 3.20
CA VAL A 42 -8.38 5.71 1.78
C VAL A 42 -9.46 5.08 0.92
N GLY A 43 -9.96 5.83 -0.08
CA GLY A 43 -11.00 5.36 -1.01
C GLY A 43 -12.33 4.92 -0.37
N GLY A 44 -12.58 5.26 0.89
CA GLY A 44 -13.75 4.82 1.66
C GLY A 44 -13.57 3.49 2.39
N GLY A 45 -12.36 2.95 2.42
CA GLY A 45 -11.96 1.75 3.14
C GLY A 45 -10.75 1.98 4.06
N THR A 46 -10.32 0.92 4.73
CA THR A 46 -9.14 0.91 5.60
C THR A 46 -8.05 0.10 4.93
N TRP A 47 -6.85 0.68 4.84
CA TRP A 47 -5.71 0.09 4.18
C TRP A 47 -4.55 -0.08 5.15
N ASP A 48 -4.14 -1.34 5.36
CA ASP A 48 -2.98 -1.71 6.16
C ASP A 48 -1.87 -2.22 5.23
N TYR A 49 -0.69 -1.60 5.29
CA TYR A 49 0.43 -1.96 4.41
C TYR A 49 1.76 -1.79 5.10
N GLY A 50 2.81 -2.39 4.51
CA GLY A 50 4.16 -2.19 5.00
C GLY A 50 5.13 -3.23 4.50
N THR A 51 6.30 -3.22 5.12
CA THR A 51 7.34 -4.22 4.94
C THR A 51 7.70 -4.84 6.28
N ARG A 52 8.24 -6.06 6.24
CA ARG A 52 8.85 -6.73 7.40
C ARG A 52 9.97 -7.65 6.96
N LEU A 53 10.91 -7.88 7.86
CA LEU A 53 11.91 -8.93 7.70
C LEU A 53 11.26 -10.31 7.88
N VAL A 54 11.63 -11.24 7.02
CA VAL A 54 11.26 -12.67 7.10
C VAL A 54 12.50 -13.54 6.91
N ASN A 55 12.37 -14.85 7.11
CA ASN A 55 13.47 -15.82 6.97
C ASN A 55 14.73 -15.39 7.75
N PHE A 56 14.56 -15.15 9.06
CA PHE A 56 15.65 -14.73 9.94
C PHE A 56 16.39 -13.46 9.48
N GLY A 57 15.68 -12.54 8.83
CA GLY A 57 16.26 -11.28 8.35
C GLY A 57 17.02 -11.37 7.03
N THR A 58 16.94 -12.51 6.33
CA THR A 58 17.58 -12.68 5.01
C THR A 58 16.69 -12.26 3.84
N GLN A 59 15.39 -12.07 4.08
CA GLN A 59 14.43 -11.65 3.07
C GLN A 59 13.51 -10.56 3.60
N LYS A 60 12.97 -9.76 2.67
CA LYS A 60 11.95 -8.76 2.94
C LYS A 60 10.62 -9.26 2.40
N GLU A 61 9.56 -9.08 3.18
CA GLU A 61 8.18 -9.26 2.76
C GLU A 61 7.50 -7.89 2.71
N VAL A 62 6.82 -7.61 1.61
CA VAL A 62 5.88 -6.50 1.49
C VAL A 62 4.47 -7.05 1.58
N TYR A 63 3.57 -6.32 2.22
CA TYR A 63 2.16 -6.67 2.28
C TYR A 63 1.26 -5.46 2.04
N SER A 64 0.06 -5.75 1.59
CA SER A 64 -1.00 -4.79 1.35
C SER A 64 -2.34 -5.47 1.65
N ASN A 65 -3.05 -4.95 2.64
CA ASN A 65 -4.33 -5.48 3.09
C ASN A 65 -5.36 -4.36 3.04
N TYR A 66 -6.43 -4.55 2.27
CA TYR A 66 -7.43 -3.50 2.09
C TYR A 66 -8.81 -4.03 2.40
N TYR A 67 -9.55 -3.31 3.24
CA TYR A 67 -10.93 -3.58 3.56
C TYR A 67 -11.83 -2.45 3.04
N HIS A 68 -12.90 -2.81 2.35
CA HIS A 68 -13.93 -1.86 1.95
C HIS A 68 -15.35 -2.44 2.19
N ALA A 69 -16.21 -1.65 2.85
CA ALA A 69 -17.52 -2.13 3.29
C ALA A 69 -18.57 -2.25 2.18
N THR A 70 -18.51 -1.40 1.15
CA THR A 70 -19.57 -1.30 0.11
C THR A 70 -19.14 -1.59 -1.33
N LYS A 71 -17.85 -1.60 -1.66
CA LYS A 71 -17.34 -1.82 -3.03
C LYS A 71 -16.50 -3.09 -3.11
N ASN A 72 -16.50 -3.73 -4.28
CA ASN A 72 -15.46 -4.70 -4.62
C ASN A 72 -14.12 -3.98 -4.59
N HIS A 73 -13.11 -4.62 -4.04
CA HIS A 73 -11.84 -3.96 -3.77
C HIS A 73 -10.71 -4.97 -3.72
N GLY A 74 -9.49 -4.49 -3.92
CA GLY A 74 -8.33 -5.33 -4.04
C GLY A 74 -7.08 -4.67 -3.50
N SER A 75 -6.10 -5.49 -3.17
CA SER A 75 -4.77 -5.08 -2.76
C SER A 75 -3.71 -5.79 -3.59
N THR A 76 -2.56 -5.13 -3.75
CA THR A 76 -1.39 -5.69 -4.44
C THR A 76 -0.14 -5.39 -3.63
N ALA A 77 0.76 -6.37 -3.54
CA ALA A 77 2.06 -6.24 -2.91
C ALA A 77 3.14 -6.64 -3.92
N GLN A 78 4.10 -5.75 -4.18
CA GLN A 78 5.14 -5.93 -5.18
C GLN A 78 6.53 -5.74 -4.56
N ILE A 79 7.43 -6.69 -4.81
CA ILE A 79 8.84 -6.62 -4.41
C ILE A 79 9.75 -7.11 -5.54
N GLY A 80 10.65 -6.24 -6.01
CA GLY A 80 11.47 -6.49 -7.18
C GLY A 80 10.59 -6.85 -8.39
N THR A 81 10.83 -8.01 -8.99
CA THR A 81 10.03 -8.54 -10.12
C THR A 81 8.80 -9.33 -9.68
N LYS A 82 8.62 -9.58 -8.38
CA LYS A 82 7.55 -10.42 -7.83
C LYS A 82 6.36 -9.54 -7.44
N SER A 83 5.16 -10.04 -7.70
CA SER A 83 3.92 -9.37 -7.32
C SER A 83 2.87 -10.41 -6.94
N ASN A 84 2.03 -10.05 -5.97
CA ASN A 84 0.83 -10.79 -5.61
C ASN A 84 -0.32 -9.81 -5.46
N SER A 85 -1.49 -10.17 -5.97
CA SER A 85 -2.69 -9.34 -5.91
C SER A 85 -3.91 -10.17 -5.57
N SER A 86 -4.87 -9.56 -4.88
CA SER A 86 -6.16 -10.16 -4.55
C SER A 86 -7.29 -9.18 -4.85
N CYS A 87 -8.45 -9.70 -5.21
CA CYS A 87 -9.69 -8.95 -5.36
C CYS A 87 -10.81 -9.67 -4.63
N VAL A 88 -11.59 -8.95 -3.83
CA VAL A 88 -12.65 -9.52 -3.01
C VAL A 88 -13.93 -8.68 -3.08
N ARG A 89 -15.02 -9.32 -2.68
CA ARG A 89 -16.33 -8.69 -2.49
C ARG A 89 -16.33 -7.75 -1.28
N PRO A 90 -17.33 -6.85 -1.15
CA PRO A 90 -17.40 -5.94 -0.01
C PRO A 90 -17.52 -6.70 1.31
N LYS A 91 -17.06 -6.08 2.40
CA LYS A 91 -17.06 -6.66 3.77
C LYS A 91 -16.12 -7.84 3.97
N SER A 92 -15.25 -8.13 3.01
CA SER A 92 -14.08 -8.98 3.18
C SER A 92 -12.82 -8.12 3.16
N THR A 93 -11.71 -8.64 3.67
CA THR A 93 -10.41 -7.99 3.54
C THR A 93 -9.67 -8.65 2.38
N SER A 94 -9.18 -7.85 1.44
CA SER A 94 -8.23 -8.29 0.42
C SER A 94 -6.85 -8.38 1.06
N TYR A 95 -6.19 -9.53 0.96
CA TYR A 95 -4.83 -9.74 1.47
C TYR A 95 -3.88 -10.01 0.31
N ALA A 96 -2.74 -9.32 0.28
CA ALA A 96 -1.68 -9.53 -0.68
C ALA A 96 -0.31 -9.41 -0.01
N SER A 97 0.60 -10.32 -0.36
CA SER A 97 1.98 -10.28 0.14
C SER A 97 2.95 -10.88 -0.86
N ALA A 98 4.16 -10.34 -0.95
CA ALA A 98 5.23 -10.87 -1.78
C ALA A 98 6.58 -10.80 -1.05
N ARG A 99 7.48 -11.75 -1.33
CA ARG A 99 8.80 -11.88 -0.70
C ARG A 99 9.94 -11.78 -1.69
N GLY A 100 10.96 -11.01 -1.36
CA GLY A 100 12.11 -10.73 -2.21
C GLY A 100 13.38 -10.48 -1.41
N GLY A 101 14.41 -10.00 -2.10
CA GLY A 101 15.66 -9.56 -1.50
C GLY A 101 15.46 -8.36 -0.57
N LEU A 102 16.38 -8.19 0.39
CA LEU A 102 16.32 -7.12 1.39
C LEU A 102 16.28 -5.73 0.78
N PHE A 103 16.98 -5.55 -0.34
CA PHE A 103 17.16 -4.27 -1.02
C PHE A 103 16.33 -4.15 -2.29
N ASP A 104 15.46 -5.12 -2.57
CA ASP A 104 14.56 -5.04 -3.72
C ASP A 104 13.59 -3.87 -3.55
N SER A 105 13.24 -3.20 -4.66
CA SER A 105 12.22 -2.18 -4.68
C SER A 105 10.89 -2.74 -4.18
N THR A 106 10.15 -1.95 -3.40
CA THR A 106 8.89 -2.42 -2.78
C THR A 106 7.77 -1.42 -2.97
N ARG A 107 6.59 -1.91 -3.33
CA ARG A 107 5.39 -1.09 -3.50
C ARG A 107 4.16 -1.82 -3.00
N ALA A 108 3.29 -1.09 -2.33
CA ALA A 108 1.97 -1.57 -1.92
C ALA A 108 0.88 -0.75 -2.61
N PHE A 109 -0.22 -1.41 -2.97
CA PHE A 109 -1.34 -0.79 -3.68
C PHE A 109 -2.68 -1.23 -3.10
N TRP A 110 -3.69 -0.37 -3.26
CA TRP A 110 -5.10 -0.66 -3.02
C TRP A 110 -5.96 -0.14 -4.18
N ASN A 111 -7.14 -0.72 -4.38
CA ASN A 111 -8.14 -0.22 -5.33
C ASN A 111 -9.57 -0.59 -4.90
N THR A 112 -10.56 0.19 -5.35
CA THR A 112 -12.00 0.00 -5.09
C THR A 112 -12.79 -0.42 -6.34
N SER A 113 -12.12 -0.92 -7.37
CA SER A 113 -12.74 -1.16 -8.68
C SER A 113 -12.27 -2.45 -9.35
N CYS A 114 -11.63 -3.36 -8.62
CA CYS A 114 -11.27 -4.66 -9.17
C CYS A 114 -12.51 -5.51 -9.44
N LYS A 115 -12.36 -6.42 -10.41
CA LYS A 115 -13.36 -7.44 -10.74
C LYS A 115 -12.90 -8.76 -10.10
N PRO A 116 -13.63 -9.28 -9.10
CA PRO A 116 -13.27 -10.53 -8.45
C PRO A 116 -13.49 -11.74 -9.36
#